data_AF-A0A2V6TA88-F1
#
_entry.id   AF-A0A2V6TA88-F1
#
_cell.length_a   1.000
_cell.length_b   1.000
_cell.length_c   1.000
_cell.angle_alpha   90.00
_cell.angle_beta   90.00
_cell.angle_gamma   90.00
#
_symmetry.space_group_name_H-M   'P 1'
#
loop_
_entity.id
_entity.type
_entity.pdbx_description
1 polymer ?
#
loop_
_entity_poly.entity_id
_entity_poly.type
_entity_poly.pdbx_seq_one_letter_code
_entity_poly.pdbx_strand_id
1 'polypeptide(L)'
;MTDFNIKMINHAGIASDRRGEIEVALRAIFDEAFDGSSDSVFVGWGAQSESDTIRLHHVRDVGASVIVKNMERPPTLRPGIAGHTSKRGKIVGSEFYKDVSVMSRGKLKVTSQSAEKTAGLAFHECLHNVAPDFSEDQIAALGGYGKSPPEAVMTDEIRKHMTTGIATKRPQLLVNP
;
A
#
# COMPACT_ATOMS: atom_id res chain seq x y z
N MET A 1 -8.41 22.73 1.83
CA MET A 1 -7.15 22.31 1.20
C MET A 1 -6.26 21.74 2.27
N THR A 2 -6.18 20.42 2.29
CA THR A 2 -5.29 19.63 3.13
C THR A 2 -4.32 18.90 2.23
N ASP A 3 -3.05 18.86 2.64
CA ASP A 3 -2.01 18.12 1.93
C ASP A 3 -1.72 16.81 2.67
N PHE A 4 -1.90 15.69 1.97
CA PHE A 4 -1.63 14.36 2.51
C PHE A 4 -0.31 13.82 1.97
N ASN A 5 0.52 13.27 2.85
CA ASN A 5 1.82 12.72 2.48
C ASN A 5 1.81 11.19 2.56
N ILE A 6 2.03 10.53 1.42
CA ILE A 6 2.19 9.09 1.30
C ILE A 6 3.67 8.79 1.12
N LYS A 7 4.27 8.18 2.14
CA LYS A 7 5.71 7.86 2.14
C LYS A 7 5.92 6.38 1.84
N MET A 8 6.68 6.09 0.78
CA MET A 8 7.17 4.74 0.49
C MET A 8 8.60 4.55 1.04
N ILE A 9 8.82 3.48 1.80
CA ILE A 9 10.11 3.17 2.43
C ILE A 9 10.73 1.96 1.73
N ASN A 10 11.96 2.11 1.21
CA ASN A 10 12.62 1.09 0.40
C ASN A 10 13.45 0.11 1.26
N HIS A 11 12.80 -0.91 1.80
CA HIS A 11 13.51 -2.04 2.45
C HIS A 11 13.94 -3.11 1.44
N ALA A 12 13.29 -3.16 0.27
CA ALA A 12 13.56 -4.15 -0.78
C ALA A 12 14.83 -3.87 -1.61
N GLY A 13 15.47 -2.71 -1.42
CA GLY A 13 16.68 -2.31 -2.15
C GLY A 13 16.46 -2.11 -3.66
N ILE A 14 15.28 -1.63 -4.07
CA ILE A 14 15.04 -1.33 -5.50
C ILE A 14 15.75 -0.06 -5.96
N ALA A 15 16.18 -0.05 -7.22
CA ALA A 15 16.93 1.04 -7.84
C ALA A 15 16.10 2.33 -7.99
N SER A 16 16.79 3.46 -8.10
CA SER A 16 16.19 4.80 -8.08
C SER A 16 15.29 5.09 -9.27
N ASP A 17 15.65 4.61 -10.45
CA ASP A 17 14.84 4.65 -11.67
C ASP A 17 13.49 3.95 -11.47
N ARG A 18 13.53 2.71 -10.94
CA ARG A 18 12.33 1.94 -10.67
C ARG A 18 11.44 2.59 -9.61
N ARG A 19 12.05 3.21 -8.60
CA ARG A 19 11.33 4.00 -7.59
C ARG A 19 10.57 5.16 -8.24
N GLY A 20 11.23 5.88 -9.16
CA GLY A 20 10.60 6.97 -9.91
C GLY A 20 9.38 6.51 -10.72
N GLU A 21 9.48 5.39 -11.43
CA GLU A 21 8.36 4.83 -12.20
C GLU A 21 7.15 4.49 -11.33
N ILE A 22 7.38 3.86 -10.17
CA ILE A 22 6.32 3.51 -9.21
C ILE A 22 5.69 4.78 -8.63
N GLU A 23 6.50 5.79 -8.30
CA GLU A 23 6.04 7.06 -7.76
C GLU A 23 5.14 7.80 -8.75
N VAL A 24 5.54 7.87 -10.03
CA VAL A 24 4.73 8.47 -11.10
C VAL A 24 3.40 7.73 -11.27
N ALA A 25 3.44 6.40 -11.33
CA ALA A 25 2.22 5.60 -11.48
C ALA A 25 1.29 5.75 -10.27
N LEU A 26 1.82 5.71 -9.04
CA LEU A 26 1.02 5.86 -7.83
C LEU A 26 0.45 7.26 -7.70
N ARG A 27 1.21 8.29 -8.08
CA ARG A 27 0.72 9.67 -8.16
C ARG A 27 -0.45 9.79 -9.12
N ALA A 28 -0.37 9.21 -10.32
CA ALA A 28 -1.48 9.23 -11.27
C ALA A 28 -2.76 8.60 -10.70
N ILE A 29 -2.64 7.52 -9.92
CA ILE A 29 -3.79 6.89 -9.24
C ILE A 29 -4.41 7.82 -8.19
N PHE A 30 -3.57 8.51 -7.40
CA PHE A 30 -4.07 9.47 -6.41
C PHE A 30 -4.65 10.73 -7.05
N ASP A 31 -4.02 11.26 -8.11
CA ASP A 31 -4.54 12.38 -8.89
C ASP A 31 -5.93 12.01 -9.45
N GLU A 32 -6.08 10.80 -9.98
CA GLU A 32 -7.38 10.28 -10.35
C GLU A 32 -8.31 10.22 -9.14
N ALA A 33 -7.95 9.57 -8.03
CA ALA A 33 -8.81 9.43 -6.85
C ALA A 33 -9.30 10.76 -6.25
N PHE A 34 -8.49 11.82 -6.37
CA PHE A 34 -8.76 13.17 -5.85
C PHE A 34 -9.25 14.16 -6.90
N ASP A 35 -9.50 13.72 -8.14
CA ASP A 35 -10.07 14.60 -9.17
C ASP A 35 -11.40 15.23 -8.69
N GLY A 36 -11.51 16.54 -8.84
CA GLY A 36 -12.59 17.36 -8.30
C GLY A 36 -12.48 17.75 -6.82
N SER A 37 -11.47 17.26 -6.08
CA SER A 37 -11.17 17.68 -4.71
C SER A 37 -10.27 18.92 -4.67
N SER A 38 -10.37 19.71 -3.60
CA SER A 38 -9.42 20.79 -3.28
C SER A 38 -8.20 20.31 -2.48
N ASP A 39 -8.18 19.05 -2.08
CA ASP A 39 -7.08 18.43 -1.32
C ASP A 39 -6.05 17.82 -2.27
N SER A 40 -4.83 17.67 -1.78
CA SER A 40 -3.72 17.15 -2.59
C SER A 40 -3.03 15.97 -1.91
N VAL A 41 -2.44 15.08 -2.72
CA VAL A 41 -1.65 13.94 -2.23
C VAL A 41 -0.25 13.99 -2.80
N PHE A 42 0.74 14.05 -1.92
CA PHE A 42 2.14 13.93 -2.26
C PHE A 42 2.59 12.50 -2.01
N VAL A 43 3.05 11.85 -3.08
CA VAL A 43 3.63 10.51 -3.03
C VAL A 43 5.14 10.64 -3.19
N GLY A 44 5.91 9.93 -2.37
CA GLY A 44 7.33 9.81 -2.67
C GLY A 44 8.10 8.85 -1.78
N TRP A 45 9.29 8.49 -2.23
CA TRP A 45 10.21 7.64 -1.47
C TRP A 45 10.96 8.43 -0.39
N GLY A 46 11.44 7.76 0.65
CA GLY A 46 12.40 8.36 1.60
C GLY A 46 12.34 7.78 3.00
N ALA A 47 12.94 8.51 3.93
CA ALA A 47 12.81 8.24 5.36
C ALA A 47 11.36 8.48 5.81
N GLN A 48 10.90 7.67 6.75
CA GLN A 48 9.62 7.84 7.40
C GLN A 48 9.65 8.95 8.46
N SER A 49 8.52 9.61 8.65
CA SER A 49 8.31 10.69 9.62
C SER A 49 6.94 10.58 10.28
N GLU A 50 6.82 10.99 11.54
CA GLU A 50 5.54 11.12 12.26
C GLU A 50 4.51 12.01 11.53
N SER A 51 4.99 12.92 10.68
CA SER A 51 4.14 13.78 9.86
C SER A 51 3.45 13.06 8.72
N ASP A 52 3.99 11.94 8.22
CA ASP A 52 3.42 11.19 7.10
C ASP A 52 1.97 10.76 7.39
N THR A 53 1.11 10.88 6.39
CA THR A 53 -0.30 10.46 6.49
C THR A 53 -0.41 8.95 6.43
N ILE A 54 0.26 8.32 5.45
CA ILE A 54 0.38 6.86 5.31
C ILE A 54 1.85 6.53 5.06
N ARG A 55 2.32 5.46 5.71
CA ARG A 55 3.64 4.87 5.48
C ARG A 55 3.45 3.51 4.85
N LEU A 56 4.06 3.30 3.69
CA LEU A 56 4.05 2.04 2.98
C LEU A 56 5.46 1.48 2.94
N HIS A 57 5.65 0.33 3.57
CA HIS A 57 6.94 -0.34 3.61
C HIS A 57 7.09 -1.27 2.40
N HIS A 58 7.96 -0.91 1.46
CA HIS A 58 8.29 -1.79 0.34
C HIS A 58 9.34 -2.80 0.78
N VAL A 59 8.95 -4.06 0.93
CA VAL A 59 9.83 -5.13 1.40
C VAL A 59 10.01 -6.19 0.31
N ARG A 60 11.04 -7.03 0.45
CA ARG A 60 11.38 -8.00 -0.61
C ARG A 60 10.28 -9.04 -0.82
N ASP A 61 9.85 -9.66 0.28
CA ASP A 61 8.89 -10.76 0.33
C ASP A 61 8.29 -10.87 1.74
N VAL A 62 7.39 -11.85 1.95
CA VAL A 62 6.78 -12.15 3.26
C VAL A 62 7.80 -12.46 4.35
N GLY A 63 8.93 -13.11 4.02
CA GLY A 63 9.99 -13.43 4.99
C GLY A 63 10.77 -12.19 5.47
N ALA A 64 10.70 -11.10 4.71
CA ALA A 64 11.27 -9.80 5.06
C ALA A 64 10.22 -8.81 5.61
N SER A 65 9.02 -9.28 5.98
CA SER A 65 7.93 -8.46 6.49
C SER A 65 8.36 -7.60 7.68
N VAL A 66 8.13 -6.29 7.56
CA VAL A 66 8.39 -5.35 8.66
C VAL A 66 7.24 -5.35 9.65
N ILE A 67 6.02 -5.65 9.22
CA ILE A 67 4.88 -5.81 10.12
C ILE A 67 5.15 -7.00 11.04
N VAL A 68 5.55 -8.15 10.50
CA VAL A 68 5.84 -9.34 11.31
C VAL A 68 6.99 -9.09 12.28
N LYS A 69 8.01 -8.34 11.85
CA LYS A 69 9.19 -8.05 12.67
C LYS A 69 8.94 -7.04 13.79
N ASN A 70 8.12 -6.01 13.57
CA ASN A 70 8.06 -4.84 14.46
C ASN A 70 6.70 -4.62 15.14
N MET A 71 5.63 -5.24 14.64
CA MET A 71 4.30 -5.06 15.24
C MET A 71 4.09 -6.04 16.38
N GLU A 72 3.56 -5.55 17.50
CA GLU A 72 3.16 -6.42 18.62
C GLU A 72 2.07 -7.40 18.18
N ARG A 73 2.20 -8.68 18.54
CA ARG A 73 1.28 -9.77 18.13
C ARG A 73 1.08 -9.77 16.60
N PRO A 74 2.17 -10.01 15.84
CA PRO A 74 2.15 -9.90 14.40
C PRO A 74 1.13 -10.86 13.76
N PRO A 75 0.57 -10.52 12.58
CA PRO A 75 -0.27 -11.43 11.82
C PRO A 75 0.55 -12.64 11.31
N THR A 76 -0.13 -13.75 11.03
CA THR A 76 0.45 -14.85 10.25
C THR A 76 0.22 -14.58 8.77
N LEU A 77 1.31 -14.43 8.02
CA LEU A 77 1.27 -14.16 6.59
C LEU A 77 1.50 -15.45 5.79
N ARG A 78 0.69 -15.66 4.75
CA ARG A 78 0.79 -16.84 3.88
C ARG A 78 1.69 -16.54 2.68
N PRO A 79 2.38 -17.54 2.11
CA PRO A 79 3.03 -17.34 0.82
C PRO A 79 2.04 -16.90 -0.26
N GLY A 80 2.48 -15.98 -1.12
CA GLY A 80 1.74 -15.58 -2.32
C GLY A 80 0.78 -14.40 -2.19
N ILE A 81 0.69 -13.80 -0.99
CA ILE A 81 0.16 -12.43 -0.90
C ILE A 81 1.15 -11.44 -1.52
N ALA A 82 0.64 -10.30 -2.00
CA ALA A 82 1.40 -9.27 -2.70
C ALA A 82 1.68 -8.02 -1.84
N GLY A 83 0.98 -7.90 -0.73
CA GLY A 83 1.12 -6.88 0.29
C GLY A 83 0.28 -7.28 1.51
N HIS A 84 0.41 -6.50 2.57
CA HIS A 84 -0.42 -6.67 3.76
C HIS A 84 -0.51 -5.37 4.54
N THR A 85 -1.70 -5.12 5.07
CA THR A 85 -1.95 -4.07 6.05
C THR A 85 -2.54 -4.68 7.30
N SER A 86 -1.99 -4.34 8.46
CA SER A 86 -2.46 -4.82 9.75
C SER A 86 -2.61 -3.70 10.76
N LYS A 87 -3.61 -3.84 11.64
CA LYS A 87 -3.86 -2.92 12.75
C LYS A 87 -3.72 -3.66 14.07
N ARG A 88 -2.99 -3.06 15.01
CA ARG A 88 -2.87 -3.54 16.40
C ARG A 88 -3.01 -2.37 17.35
N GLY A 89 -4.07 -2.42 18.16
CA GLY A 89 -4.49 -1.25 18.93
C GLY A 89 -4.75 -0.05 18.03
N LYS A 90 -3.98 1.02 18.23
CA LYS A 90 -4.06 2.26 17.44
C LYS A 90 -3.07 2.33 16.27
N ILE A 91 -2.11 1.40 16.20
CA ILE A 91 -1.04 1.42 15.20
C ILE A 91 -1.49 0.62 13.98
N VAL A 92 -1.34 1.23 12.80
CA VAL A 92 -1.51 0.57 11.49
C VAL A 92 -0.14 0.43 10.84
N GLY A 93 0.15 -0.74 10.29
CA GLY A 93 1.33 -0.97 9.46
C GLY A 93 0.88 -1.49 8.10
N SER A 94 1.44 -0.94 7.04
CA SER A 94 1.16 -1.32 5.66
C SER A 94 2.47 -1.62 4.94
N GLU A 95 2.51 -2.73 4.22
CA GLU A 95 3.66 -3.14 3.42
C GLU A 95 3.23 -3.76 2.10
N PHE A 96 4.09 -3.68 1.09
CA PHE A 96 3.90 -4.31 -0.20
C PHE A 96 5.19 -4.99 -0.67
N TYR A 97 5.06 -6.02 -1.48
CA TYR A 97 6.17 -6.92 -1.82
C TYR A 97 6.70 -6.71 -3.23
N LYS A 98 8.02 -6.62 -3.33
CA LYS A 98 8.73 -6.59 -4.61
C LYS A 98 8.47 -7.88 -5.40
N ASP A 99 8.64 -9.00 -4.73
CA ASP A 99 8.59 -10.33 -5.30
C ASP A 99 7.32 -11.03 -4.82
N VAL A 100 6.45 -11.37 -5.77
CA VAL A 100 5.19 -12.05 -5.47
C VAL A 100 5.24 -13.46 -5.99
N SER A 101 4.82 -14.37 -5.12
CA SER A 101 4.82 -15.80 -5.39
C SER A 101 3.45 -16.23 -5.91
N VAL A 102 3.32 -16.41 -7.22
CA VAL A 102 2.05 -16.84 -7.84
C VAL A 102 2.06 -18.33 -8.11
N MET A 103 0.94 -19.00 -7.83
CA MET A 103 0.76 -20.39 -8.24
C MET A 103 0.51 -20.43 -9.76
N SER A 104 1.45 -21.01 -10.51
CA SER A 104 1.33 -21.22 -11.95
C SER A 104 1.56 -22.69 -12.26
N ARG A 105 0.55 -23.36 -12.85
CA ARG A 105 0.58 -24.80 -13.18
C ARG A 105 0.99 -25.68 -11.99
N GLY A 106 0.45 -25.39 -10.80
CA GLY A 106 0.75 -26.13 -9.58
C GLY A 106 2.13 -25.87 -8.97
N LYS A 107 2.92 -24.93 -9.49
CA LYS A 107 4.22 -24.51 -8.94
C LYS A 107 4.18 -23.06 -8.49
N LEU A 108 4.80 -22.79 -7.36
CA LEU A 108 5.01 -21.42 -6.90
C LEU A 108 6.10 -20.77 -7.75
N LYS A 109 5.77 -19.69 -8.45
CA LYS A 109 6.71 -18.90 -9.26
C LYS A 109 6.84 -17.52 -8.67
N VAL A 110 8.07 -17.13 -8.38
CA VAL A 110 8.40 -15.76 -8.01
C VAL A 110 8.37 -14.89 -9.27
N THR A 111 7.57 -13.84 -9.26
CA THR A 111 7.50 -12.86 -10.35
C THR A 111 7.71 -11.46 -9.80
N SER A 112 8.64 -10.73 -10.42
CA SER A 112 8.76 -9.30 -10.21
C SER A 112 7.68 -8.57 -11.00
N GLN A 113 7.02 -7.60 -10.36
CA GLN A 113 5.89 -6.88 -10.95
C GLN A 113 6.33 -5.66 -11.75
N SER A 114 5.50 -5.17 -12.69
CA SER A 114 5.68 -3.87 -13.36
C SER A 114 5.48 -2.70 -12.37
N ALA A 115 5.97 -1.50 -12.70
CA ALA A 115 5.84 -0.34 -11.81
C ALA A 115 4.36 0.02 -11.57
N GLU A 116 3.55 -0.05 -12.63
CA GLU A 116 2.10 0.15 -12.57
C GLU A 116 1.41 -0.85 -11.63
N LYS A 117 1.77 -2.13 -11.71
CA LYS A 117 1.21 -3.16 -10.81
C LYS A 117 1.64 -2.92 -9.38
N THR A 118 2.91 -2.58 -9.16
CA THR A 118 3.42 -2.23 -7.82
C THR A 118 2.73 -0.98 -7.27
N ALA A 119 2.48 0.04 -8.09
CA ALA A 119 1.74 1.23 -7.70
C ALA A 119 0.28 0.91 -7.36
N GLY A 120 -0.39 0.08 -8.16
CA GLY A 120 -1.74 -0.39 -7.86
C GLY A 120 -1.81 -1.14 -6.53
N LEU A 121 -0.81 -1.99 -6.23
CA LEU A 121 -0.71 -2.65 -4.93
C LEU A 121 -0.45 -1.67 -3.78
N ALA A 122 0.45 -0.70 -3.97
CA ALA A 122 0.69 0.33 -2.96
C ALA A 122 -0.60 1.11 -2.65
N PHE A 123 -1.40 1.42 -3.67
CA PHE A 123 -2.71 2.05 -3.49
C PHE A 123 -3.73 1.13 -2.79
N HIS A 124 -3.75 -0.16 -3.16
CA HIS A 124 -4.55 -1.18 -2.48
C HIS A 124 -4.26 -1.22 -0.97
N GLU A 125 -2.99 -1.21 -0.59
CA GLU A 125 -2.60 -1.19 0.82
C GLU A 125 -2.99 0.14 1.52
N CYS A 126 -3.00 1.27 0.79
CA CYS A 126 -3.56 2.51 1.31
C CYS A 126 -5.06 2.37 1.61
N LEU A 127 -5.84 1.63 0.81
CA LEU A 127 -7.26 1.40 1.09
C LEU A 127 -7.46 0.65 2.41
N HIS A 128 -6.69 -0.42 2.64
CA HIS A 128 -6.67 -1.08 3.94
C HIS A 128 -6.20 -0.15 5.06
N ASN A 129 -5.28 0.78 4.79
CA ASN A 129 -4.81 1.71 5.82
C ASN A 129 -5.88 2.69 6.27
N VAL A 130 -6.65 3.24 5.33
CA VAL A 130 -7.73 4.19 5.63
C VAL A 130 -8.96 3.48 6.20
N ALA A 131 -9.20 2.23 5.82
CA ALA A 131 -10.28 1.37 6.29
C ALA A 131 -9.76 0.06 6.94
N PRO A 132 -8.99 0.13 8.04
CA PRO A 132 -8.30 -1.04 8.62
C PRO A 132 -9.23 -2.02 9.34
N ASP A 133 -10.49 -1.64 9.51
CA ASP A 133 -11.53 -2.47 10.12
C ASP A 133 -12.37 -3.19 9.05
N PHE A 134 -12.08 -2.97 7.76
CA PHE A 134 -12.71 -3.70 6.67
C PHE A 134 -11.98 -5.03 6.45
N SER A 135 -12.76 -6.09 6.19
CA SER A 135 -12.24 -7.37 5.71
C SER A 135 -11.73 -7.28 4.28
N GLU A 136 -10.92 -8.26 3.89
CA GLU A 136 -10.47 -8.44 2.49
C GLU A 136 -11.65 -8.47 1.52
N ASP A 137 -12.74 -9.17 1.86
CA ASP A 137 -13.93 -9.24 1.00
C ASP A 137 -14.61 -7.87 0.85
N GLN A 138 -14.61 -7.04 1.89
CA GLN A 138 -15.16 -5.69 1.84
C GLN A 138 -14.29 -4.75 1.00
N ILE A 139 -12.97 -4.87 1.08
CA ILE A 139 -12.05 -4.08 0.25
C ILE A 139 -12.11 -4.56 -1.21
N ALA A 140 -12.19 -5.87 -1.45
CA ALA A 140 -12.39 -6.45 -2.78
C ALA A 140 -13.75 -6.05 -3.38
N ALA A 141 -14.79 -5.92 -2.56
CA ALA A 141 -16.12 -5.48 -2.98
C ALA A 141 -16.14 -4.01 -3.47
N LEU A 142 -15.17 -3.18 -3.10
CA LEU A 142 -15.01 -1.82 -3.66
C LEU A 142 -14.67 -1.84 -5.16
N GLY A 143 -14.31 -3.02 -5.70
CA GLY A 143 -13.96 -3.22 -7.10
C GLY A 143 -12.51 -2.85 -7.39
N GLY A 144 -12.24 -2.32 -8.59
CA GLY A 144 -11.13 -1.44 -8.94
C GLY A 144 -9.96 -1.26 -7.94
N TYR A 145 -8.71 -1.49 -8.33
CA TYR A 145 -7.54 -1.44 -7.42
C TYR A 145 -7.64 -2.29 -6.10
N GLY A 146 -8.79 -2.91 -5.78
CA GLY A 146 -9.11 -3.72 -4.61
C GLY A 146 -9.01 -5.23 -4.83
N LYS A 147 -8.83 -5.67 -6.08
CA LYS A 147 -8.50 -7.07 -6.40
C LYS A 147 -6.99 -7.28 -6.31
N SER A 148 -6.55 -8.52 -6.05
CA SER A 148 -5.15 -8.90 -6.19
C SER A 148 -5.00 -9.88 -7.35
N PRO A 149 -4.35 -9.50 -8.48
CA PRO A 149 -3.79 -8.18 -8.76
C PRO A 149 -4.89 -7.12 -9.02
N PRO A 150 -4.60 -5.84 -8.78
CA PRO A 150 -5.57 -4.76 -8.94
C PRO A 150 -6.06 -4.69 -10.38
N GLU A 151 -7.36 -4.90 -10.59
CA GLU A 151 -8.03 -4.55 -11.85
C GLU A 151 -8.14 -3.02 -11.87
N ALA A 152 -7.43 -2.38 -12.80
CA ALA A 152 -7.06 -0.97 -12.77
C ALA A 152 -8.21 0.01 -13.12
N VAL A 153 -9.28 0.04 -12.32
CA VAL A 153 -10.40 0.97 -12.52
C VAL A 153 -10.65 1.76 -11.25
N MET A 154 -10.61 3.10 -11.30
CA MET A 154 -11.06 3.92 -10.18
C MET A 154 -12.59 3.96 -10.18
N THR A 155 -13.22 3.66 -9.03
CA THR A 155 -14.68 3.75 -8.86
C THR A 155 -15.02 4.92 -7.93
N ASP A 156 -16.26 5.41 -7.99
CA ASP A 156 -16.73 6.48 -7.09
C ASP A 156 -16.67 6.06 -5.61
N GLU A 157 -16.88 4.79 -5.31
CA GLU A 157 -16.78 4.26 -3.95
C GLU A 157 -15.35 4.30 -3.42
N ILE A 158 -14.36 3.97 -4.26
CA ILE A 158 -12.92 4.07 -3.94
C ILE A 158 -12.53 5.54 -3.74
N ARG A 159 -12.95 6.43 -4.65
CA ARG A 159 -12.72 7.89 -4.51
C ARG A 159 -13.23 8.38 -3.16
N LYS A 160 -14.49 8.07 -2.83
CA LYS A 160 -15.11 8.47 -1.57
C LYS A 160 -14.37 7.91 -0.36
N HIS A 161 -14.03 6.62 -0.38
CA HIS A 161 -13.33 5.97 0.74
C HIS A 161 -11.94 6.54 0.95
N MET A 162 -11.19 6.73 -0.15
CA MET A 162 -9.85 7.27 -0.07
C MET A 162 -9.87 8.72 0.43
N THR A 163 -10.64 9.60 -0.22
CA THR A 163 -10.70 11.03 0.12
C THR A 163 -11.22 11.30 1.54
N THR A 164 -12.19 10.51 2.02
CA THR A 164 -12.71 10.68 3.39
C THR A 164 -11.83 9.99 4.43
N GLY A 165 -11.39 8.76 4.14
CA GLY A 165 -10.68 7.93 5.10
C GLY A 165 -9.27 8.43 5.41
N ILE A 166 -8.57 8.95 4.41
CA ILE A 166 -7.20 9.49 4.55
C ILE A 166 -7.13 10.67 5.53
N ALA A 167 -8.21 11.44 5.66
CA ALA A 167 -8.30 12.58 6.57
C ALA A 167 -8.28 12.19 8.06
N THR A 168 -8.57 10.92 8.39
CA THR A 168 -8.62 10.44 9.78
C THR A 168 -7.23 10.33 10.43
N LYS A 169 -6.14 10.39 9.65
CA LYS A 169 -4.72 10.23 10.04
C LYS A 169 -4.50 9.30 11.25
N ARG A 170 -4.14 8.06 10.98
CA ARG A 170 -3.90 7.05 12.02
C ARG A 170 -2.42 6.99 12.42
N PRO A 171 -2.09 6.67 13.69
CA PRO A 171 -0.73 6.32 14.06
C PRO A 171 -0.22 5.17 13.17
N GLN A 172 0.88 5.41 12.47
CA GLN A 172 1.49 4.42 11.57
C GLN A 172 2.69 3.75 12.27
N LEU A 173 2.97 2.50 11.91
CA LEU A 173 4.16 1.78 12.34
C LEU A 173 5.41 2.60 11.97
N LEU A 174 6.37 2.65 12.89
CA LEU A 174 7.70 3.19 12.65
C LEU A 174 8.72 2.07 12.77
N VAL A 175 9.69 2.06 11.87
CA VAL A 175 10.81 1.11 11.89
C VAL A 175 12.10 1.90 12.12
N ASN A 176 12.77 1.70 13.24
CA ASN A 176 14.07 2.35 13.44
C ASN A 176 15.05 1.88 12.35
N PRO A 177 15.75 2.80 11.66
CA PRO A 177 16.73 2.45 10.64
C PRO A 177 17.91 1.65 11.21
#